data_AF-A0A2X3EH04-F1
#
_entry.id   AF-A0A2X3EH04-F1
#
_cell.length_a   1.000
_cell.length_b   1.000
_cell.length_c   1.000
_cell.angle_alpha   90.00
_cell.angle_beta   90.00
_cell.angle_gamma   90.00
#
_symmetry.space_group_name_H-M   'P 1'
#
loop_
_entity.id
_entity.type
_entity.pdbx_description
1 polymer ?
#
loop_
_entity_poly.entity_id
_entity_poly.type
_entity_poly.pdbx_seq_one_letter_code
_entity_poly.pdbx_strand_id
1 'polypeptide(L)'
;MIEARISPRDIAFIHPDQKALVKITAYDYAIYGALNGVVETISPDTIQDEAKPDVYYYRVFIRTDHNYLENKRGKRFLIGPGMIATVDIKTGEKTVMDYLVKPFNRAKEALRER
;
A
#
# COMPACT_ATOMS: atom_id res chain seq x y z
N MET A 1 7.70 6.40 11.71
CA MET A 1 7.17 5.13 11.19
C MET A 1 5.66 5.16 11.26
N ILE A 2 4.98 4.67 10.23
CA ILE A 2 3.52 4.65 10.12
C ILE A 2 3.10 3.20 9.91
N GLU A 3 2.09 2.74 10.64
CA GLU A 3 1.49 1.42 10.48
C GLU A 3 0.30 1.52 9.53
N ALA A 4 0.30 0.70 8.48
CA ALA A 4 -0.83 0.52 7.59
C ALA A 4 -1.40 -0.89 7.73
N ARG A 5 -2.73 -0.99 7.57
CA ARG A 5 -3.44 -2.26 7.50
C ARG A 5 -3.73 -2.57 6.06
N ILE A 6 -3.31 -3.74 5.59
CA ILE A 6 -3.46 -4.18 4.20
C ILE A 6 -4.32 -5.44 4.15
N SER A 7 -5.22 -5.49 3.17
CA SER A 7 -6.05 -6.67 2.91
C SER A 7 -5.18 -7.87 2.51
N PRO A 8 -5.47 -9.09 2.99
CA PRO A 8 -4.80 -10.31 2.55
C PRO A 8 -4.84 -10.53 1.03
N ARG A 9 -5.79 -9.92 0.31
CA ARG A 9 -5.88 -10.04 -1.15
C ARG A 9 -4.80 -9.25 -1.88
N ASP A 10 -4.28 -8.19 -1.26
CA ASP A 10 -3.33 -7.27 -1.89
C ASP A 10 -1.88 -7.56 -1.48
N ILE A 11 -1.67 -8.37 -0.42
CA ILE A 11 -0.36 -8.64 0.17
C ILE A 11 0.64 -9.26 -0.82
N ALA A 12 0.15 -10.02 -1.81
CA ALA A 12 0.98 -10.66 -2.83
C ALA A 12 1.79 -9.67 -3.69
N PHE A 13 1.40 -8.39 -3.71
CA PHE A 13 2.06 -7.34 -4.49
C PHE A 13 2.81 -6.33 -3.61
N ILE A 14 2.82 -6.52 -2.28
CA ILE A 14 3.48 -5.63 -1.34
C ILE A 14 4.80 -6.25 -0.91
N HIS A 15 5.89 -5.51 -1.09
CA HIS A 15 7.23 -5.93 -0.71
C HIS A 15 8.01 -4.75 -0.10
N PRO A 16 9.06 -5.03 0.71
CA PRO A 16 9.99 -4.01 1.16
C PRO A 16 10.54 -3.16 0.00
N ASP A 17 10.99 -1.95 0.32
CA ASP A 17 11.58 -0.97 -0.60
C ASP A 17 10.60 -0.32 -1.60
N GLN A 18 9.32 -0.68 -1.58
CA GLN A 18 8.30 0.00 -2.36
C GLN A 18 8.06 1.43 -1.86
N LYS A 19 7.98 2.37 -2.80
CA LYS A 19 7.62 3.76 -2.50
C LYS A 19 6.17 3.83 -2.06
N ALA A 20 5.93 4.62 -1.01
CA ALA A 20 4.61 4.88 -0.47
C ALA A 20 4.39 6.39 -0.31
N LEU A 21 3.14 6.82 -0.47
CA LEU A 21 2.69 8.17 -0.14
C LEU A 21 1.76 8.08 1.06
N VAL A 22 2.05 8.86 2.10
CA VAL A 22 1.25 8.86 3.33
C VAL A 22 0.52 10.18 3.49
N LYS A 23 -0.80 10.12 3.39
CA LYS A 23 -1.73 11.25 3.48
C LYS A 23 -2.30 11.29 4.89
N ILE A 24 -2.02 12.36 5.64
CA ILE A 24 -2.52 12.50 7.01
C ILE A 24 -3.93 13.05 6.96
N THR A 25 -4.91 12.34 7.52
CA THR A 25 -6.33 12.71 7.43
C THR A 25 -6.63 14.07 8.06
N ALA A 26 -5.88 14.46 9.09
CA ALA A 26 -6.04 15.75 9.76
C ALA A 26 -5.61 16.96 8.90
N TYR A 27 -4.92 16.73 7.78
CA TYR A 27 -4.45 17.79 6.87
C TYR A 27 -4.94 17.52 5.45
N ASP A 28 -5.51 18.55 4.81
CA ASP A 28 -5.88 18.44 3.40
C ASP A 28 -4.62 18.24 2.53
N TYR A 29 -4.50 17.06 1.94
CA TYR A 29 -3.33 16.69 1.14
C TYR A 29 -3.15 17.58 -0.11
N ALA A 30 -4.23 18.18 -0.63
CA ALA A 30 -4.13 19.10 -1.77
C ALA A 30 -3.47 20.43 -1.37
N ILE A 31 -3.52 20.78 -0.09
CA ILE A 31 -2.94 22.00 0.46
C ILE A 31 -1.55 21.75 1.07
N TYR A 32 -1.44 20.69 1.87
CA TYR A 32 -0.26 20.40 2.70
C TYR A 32 0.63 19.28 2.13
N GLY A 33 0.18 18.59 1.08
CA GLY A 33 0.90 17.46 0.49
C GLY A 33 0.76 16.17 1.30
N ALA A 34 1.66 15.23 1.01
CA ALA A 34 1.75 13.94 1.67
C ALA A 34 3.20 13.68 2.07
N LEU A 35 3.41 12.81 3.04
CA LEU A 35 4.75 12.33 3.37
C LEU A 35 5.18 11.29 2.34
N ASN A 36 6.40 11.43 1.83
CA ASN A 36 7.05 10.33 1.14
C ASN A 36 7.52 9.30 2.16
N GLY A 37 7.37 8.03 1.80
CA GLY A 37 7.87 6.92 2.59
C GLY A 37 8.20 5.71 1.75
N VAL A 38 8.71 4.70 2.44
CA VAL A 38 9.11 3.42 1.87
C VAL A 38 8.59 2.31 2.77
N VAL A 39 8.09 1.24 2.17
CA VAL A 39 7.73 0.02 2.91
C VAL A 39 9.00 -0.57 3.51
N GLU A 40 9.08 -0.59 4.83
CA GLU A 40 10.26 -1.06 5.56
C GLU A 40 10.12 -2.53 5.92
N THR A 41 8.96 -2.93 6.44
CA THR A 41 8.73 -4.32 6.86
C THR A 41 7.24 -4.65 6.77
N ILE A 42 6.96 -5.92 6.50
CA ILE A 42 5.63 -6.51 6.48
C ILE A 42 5.60 -7.53 7.62
N SER A 43 4.58 -7.45 8.48
CA SER A 43 4.36 -8.44 9.52
C SER A 43 4.09 -9.81 8.88
N PRO A 44 4.75 -10.90 9.36
CA PRO A 44 4.53 -12.23 8.80
C PRO A 44 3.13 -12.76 9.09
N ASP A 45 2.50 -12.29 10.17
CA ASP A 45 1.22 -12.81 10.63
C ASP A 45 0.04 -11.97 10.11
N THR A 46 -1.03 -12.67 9.74
CA THR A 46 -2.35 -12.07 9.53
C THR A 46 -3.02 -11.82 10.88
N ILE A 47 -3.58 -10.63 11.07
CA ILE A 47 -4.27 -10.23 12.30
C ILE A 47 -5.77 -10.15 12.02
N GLN A 48 -6.57 -10.68 12.95
CA GLN A 48 -8.02 -10.54 12.97
C GLN A 48 -8.39 -9.25 13.72
N ASP A 49 -9.29 -8.43 13.17
CA ASP A 49 -9.74 -7.21 13.85
C ASP A 49 -10.62 -7.53 15.05
N GLU A 50 -10.27 -7.02 16.23
CA GLU A 50 -10.98 -7.31 17.48
C GLU A 50 -12.43 -6.77 17.47
N ALA A 51 -12.67 -5.65 16.79
CA ALA A 51 -14.00 -5.05 16.70
C ALA A 51 -14.81 -5.64 15.54
N LYS A 52 -14.15 -6.18 14.52
CA LYS A 52 -14.76 -6.82 13.35
C LYS A 52 -14.12 -8.18 13.08
N PRO A 53 -14.58 -9.26 13.75
CA PRO A 53 -13.95 -10.58 13.67
C PRO A 53 -13.91 -11.20 12.26
N ASP A 54 -14.71 -10.71 11.32
CA ASP A 54 -14.71 -11.11 9.92
C ASP A 54 -13.62 -10.43 9.08
N VAL A 55 -12.96 -9.40 9.61
CA VAL A 55 -11.93 -8.62 8.93
C VAL A 55 -10.54 -9.10 9.36
N TYR A 56 -9.75 -9.48 8.37
CA TYR A 56 -8.35 -9.87 8.52
C TYR A 56 -7.46 -8.88 7.78
N TYR A 57 -6.28 -8.60 8.31
CA TYR A 57 -5.31 -7.70 7.68
C TYR A 57 -3.87 -8.07 8.03
N TYR A 58 -2.95 -7.66 7.16
CA TYR A 58 -1.52 -7.63 7.44
C TYR A 58 -1.14 -6.24 7.92
N ARG A 59 -0.18 -6.18 8.85
CA ARG A 59 0.49 -4.93 9.23
C ARG A 59 1.67 -4.67 8.31
N VAL A 60 1.72 -3.47 7.77
CA VAL A 60 2.86 -2.98 6.98
C VAL A 60 3.38 -1.72 7.63
N PHE A 61 4.70 -1.67 7.84
CA PHE A 61 5.37 -0.52 8.43
C PHE A 61 6.02 0.31 7.32
N ILE A 62 5.66 1.60 7.30
CA ILE A 62 6.17 2.57 6.34
C ILE A 62 7.09 3.53 7.08
N ARG A 63 8.34 3.59 6.62
CA ARG A 63 9.30 4.58 7.06
C ARG A 63 9.13 5.84 6.22
N THR A 64 8.80 6.95 6.86
CA THR A 64 8.76 8.27 6.22
C THR A 64 10.08 9.00 6.42
N ASP A 65 10.43 9.89 5.50
CA ASP A 65 11.68 10.66 5.59
C ASP A 65 11.68 11.65 6.78
N HIS A 66 10.49 12.13 7.13
CA HIS A 66 10.25 13.07 8.21
C HIS A 66 8.84 12.88 8.79
N ASN A 67 8.56 13.55 9.91
CA ASN A 67 7.31 13.48 10.66
C ASN A 67 6.54 14.81 10.65
N TYR A 68 6.68 15.60 9.59
CA TYR A 68 5.97 16.87 9.47
C TYR A 68 5.49 17.11 8.04
N LEU A 69 4.40 17.84 7.85
CA LEU A 69 4.08 18.41 6.54
C LEU A 69 4.62 19.83 6.48
N GLU A 70 5.01 20.27 5.29
CA GLU A 70 5.48 21.64 5.07
C GLU A 70 4.61 22.30 4.01
N ASN A 71 4.06 23.46 4.34
CA ASN A 71 3.26 24.22 3.38
C ASN A 71 4.14 25.10 2.48
N LYS A 72 3.53 25.74 1.47
CA LYS A 72 4.22 26.66 0.55
C LYS A 72 4.93 27.85 1.22
N ARG A 73 4.65 28.13 2.50
CA ARG A 73 5.27 29.20 3.29
C ARG A 73 6.41 28.69 4.17
N GLY A 74 6.79 27.42 4.07
CA GLY A 74 7.82 26.79 4.90
C GLY A 74 7.37 26.50 6.34
N LYS A 75 6.08 26.66 6.66
CA LYS A 75 5.58 26.32 7.99
C LYS A 75 5.43 24.80 8.11
N ARG A 76 6.04 24.24 9.15
CA ARG A 76 5.98 22.82 9.48
C ARG A 76 4.81 22.48 10.38
N PHE A 77 4.20 21.34 10.13
CA PHE A 77 3.07 20.79 10.85
C PHE A 77 3.44 19.39 11.32
N LEU A 78 3.74 19.26 12.61
CA LEU A 78 4.19 18.00 13.20
C LEU A 78 3.06 16.97 13.20
N ILE A 79 3.42 15.73 12.88
CA ILE A 79 2.52 14.58 12.89
C ILE A 79 2.83 13.78 14.15
N GLY A 80 1.84 13.73 15.04
CA GLY A 80 1.92 13.04 16.32
C GLY A 80 1.33 11.63 16.27
N PRO A 81 1.62 10.79 17.28
CA PRO A 81 0.94 9.51 17.47
C PRO A 81 -0.58 9.67 17.58
N GLY A 82 -1.32 8.65 17.12
CA GLY A 82 -2.79 8.65 17.15
C GLY A 82 -3.46 9.36 15.96
N MET A 83 -2.69 10.04 15.11
CA MET A 83 -3.22 10.57 13.85
C MET A 83 -3.52 9.45 12.86
N ILE A 84 -4.66 9.56 12.18
CA ILE A 84 -5.07 8.64 11.12
C ILE A 84 -4.41 9.07 9.81
N ALA A 85 -3.96 8.10 9.03
CA ALA A 85 -3.38 8.33 7.73
C ALA A 85 -3.86 7.28 6.72
N THR A 86 -3.95 7.70 5.46
CA THR A 86 -4.15 6.82 4.30
C THR A 86 -2.80 6.64 3.61
N VAL A 87 -2.44 5.39 3.30
CA VAL A 87 -1.17 5.06 2.66
C VAL A 87 -1.42 4.49 1.28
N ASP A 88 -0.83 5.12 0.27
CA ASP A 88 -0.83 4.65 -1.10
C ASP A 88 0.53 4.01 -1.40
N ILE A 89 0.57 2.69 -1.53
CA ILE A 89 1.80 1.93 -1.85
C ILE A 89 1.87 1.71 -3.36
N LYS A 90 3.03 1.99 -3.96
CA LYS A 90 3.26 1.75 -5.39
C LYS A 90 3.66 0.28 -5.61
N THR A 91 2.70 -0.54 -6.02
CA THR A 91 2.83 -2.01 -6.16
C THR A 91 3.26 -2.50 -7.54
N GLY A 92 3.60 -1.59 -8.46
CA GLY A 92 4.01 -1.89 -9.82
C GLY A 92 3.03 -1.35 -10.88
N GLU A 93 3.48 -1.29 -12.13
CA GLU A 93 2.66 -0.88 -13.27
C GLU A 93 2.08 -2.15 -13.92
N LYS A 94 0.77 -2.37 -13.79
CA LYS A 94 0.10 -3.32 -14.68
C LYS A 94 0.04 -2.67 -16.05
N THR A 95 0.86 -3.12 -17.00
CA THR A 95 0.63 -2.74 -18.38
C THR A 95 -0.63 -3.45 -18.85
N VAL A 96 -1.53 -2.76 -19.56
CA VAL A 96 -2.74 -3.35 -20.15
C VAL A 96 -2.38 -4.54 -21.07
N MET A 97 -1.15 -4.58 -21.59
CA MET A 97 -0.63 -5.64 -22.43
C MET A 97 -0.57 -7.01 -21.73
N ASP A 98 -0.37 -7.09 -20.41
CA ASP A 98 -0.32 -8.36 -19.68
C ASP A 98 -1.66 -9.10 -19.61
N TYR A 99 -2.78 -8.40 -19.85
CA TYR A 99 -4.10 -9.03 -19.97
C TYR A 99 -4.36 -9.64 -21.35
N LEU A 100 -3.70 -9.16 -22.40
CA LEU A 100 -3.96 -9.60 -23.79
C LEU A 100 -3.25 -10.91 -24.15
N VAL A 101 -2.16 -11.27 -23.47
CA VAL A 101 -1.37 -12.48 -23.80
C VAL A 101 -1.91 -13.76 -23.14
N LYS A 102 -2.93 -13.65 -22.27
CA LYS A 102 -3.34 -14.76 -21.39
C LYS A 102 -4.11 -15.94 -22.02
N PRO A 103 -4.67 -15.94 -23.25
CA PRO A 103 -5.36 -17.13 -23.74
C PRO A 103 -4.74 -17.76 -25.01
N PHE A 104 -3.41 -17.93 -25.11
CA PHE A 104 -2.84 -18.74 -26.20
C PHE A 104 -2.33 -20.14 -25.80
N ASN A 105 -2.23 -20.46 -24.50
CA ASN A 105 -1.71 -21.77 -24.06
C ASN A 105 -2.76 -22.86 -23.81
N ARG A 106 -4.05 -22.63 -24.10
CA ARG A 106 -5.09 -23.69 -24.00
C ARG A 106 -5.40 -24.42 -25.32
N ALA A 107 -4.74 -24.06 -26.43
CA ALA A 107 -5.06 -24.64 -27.74
C ALA A 107 -4.31 -25.95 -28.07
N LYS A 108 -3.39 -26.43 -27.23
CA LYS A 108 -2.54 -27.62 -27.54
C LYS A 108 -2.96 -28.95 -26.90
N GLU A 109 -3.89 -28.95 -25.96
CA GLU A 109 -4.38 -30.21 -25.34
C GLU A 109 -5.63 -30.79 -26.01
N ALA A 110 -6.36 -30.00 -26.82
CA ALA A 110 -7.58 -30.46 -27.50
C ALA A 110 -7.34 -31.34 -28.75
N LEU A 111 -6.08 -31.68 -29.07
CA LEU A 111 -5.70 -32.47 -30.25
C LEU A 111 -5.07 -33.84 -29.89
N ARG A 112 -5.08 -34.23 -28.62
CA ARG A 112 -4.45 -35.49 -28.14
C ARG A 112 -5.41 -36.51 -27.52
N GLU A 113 -6.68 -36.47 -27.90
CA GLU A 113 -7.59 -37.60 -27.66
C GLU A 113 -8.33 -37.97 -28.95
N ARG A 114 -7.85 -39.04 -29.57
CA ARG A 114 -8.63 -40.02 -30.33
C ARG A 114 -8.20 -41.39 -29.84
#